data_AF-A0A935RMZ4-F1
#
_entry.id   AF-A0A935RMZ4-F1
#
_cell.length_a   1.000
_cell.length_b   1.000
_cell.length_c   1.000
_cell.angle_alpha   90.00
_cell.angle_beta   90.00
_cell.angle_gamma   90.00
#
_symmetry.space_group_name_H-M   'P 1'
#
loop_
_entity.id
_entity.type
_entity.pdbx_description
1 polymer ?
#
loop_
_entity_poly.entity_id
_entity_poly.type
_entity_poly.pdbx_seq_one_letter_code
_entity_poly.pdbx_strand_id
1 'polypeptide(L)'
;MFCPQCGSTQSEELKFCKACGVNLVAVRTAVKDPKSVEKFNWNKSWVSEMMMGSEESVKRAAKLDRLQGITPATKRLKNRLNEIKGGIITASVGIGLMITLYVLMRAIIQNPAIPPETAILLSSIWVAGVIPLLVGISLIINGVFISKKLVDAKLNTIDERTKELDDKEMASFLPPHVDTNQLEREVFSVTDETTRHLDEPVKVKRSTH
;
A
#
# COMPACT_ATOMS: atom_id res chain seq x y z
N MET A 1 16.48 -15.69 -38.44
CA MET A 1 15.35 -16.00 -37.51
C MET A 1 13.98 -15.81 -38.17
N PHE A 2 12.99 -16.57 -37.73
CA PHE A 2 11.62 -16.55 -38.27
C PHE A 2 10.72 -15.59 -37.46
N CYS A 3 9.85 -14.83 -38.13
CA CYS A 3 8.86 -13.98 -37.47
C CYS A 3 7.55 -14.74 -37.23
N PRO A 4 7.07 -14.91 -35.98
CA PRO A 4 5.87 -15.68 -35.69
C PRO A 4 4.58 -15.04 -36.21
N GLN A 5 4.58 -13.74 -36.48
CA GLN A 5 3.38 -12.99 -36.87
C GLN A 5 3.10 -13.02 -38.38
N CYS A 6 4.16 -13.05 -39.20
CA CYS A 6 4.03 -12.90 -40.66
C CYS A 6 4.82 -13.94 -41.46
N GLY A 7 5.52 -14.84 -40.78
CA GLY A 7 6.30 -15.91 -41.42
C GLY A 7 7.54 -15.48 -42.20
N SER A 8 7.88 -14.18 -42.22
CA SER A 8 9.09 -13.73 -42.93
C SER A 8 10.37 -14.17 -42.22
N THR A 9 11.35 -14.61 -42.99
CA THR A 9 12.71 -14.88 -42.52
C THR A 9 13.51 -13.58 -42.49
N GLN A 10 14.13 -13.28 -41.35
CA GLN A 10 14.88 -12.06 -41.12
C GLN A 10 16.29 -12.39 -40.60
N SER A 11 17.26 -11.52 -40.86
CA SER A 11 18.61 -11.66 -40.29
C SER A 11 18.59 -11.50 -38.77
N GLU A 12 19.54 -12.14 -38.08
CA GLU A 12 19.59 -12.18 -36.61
C GLU A 12 20.06 -10.88 -35.96
N GLU A 13 20.42 -9.87 -36.75
CA GLU A 13 20.86 -8.57 -36.22
C GLU A 13 19.70 -7.58 -36.07
N LEU A 14 18.59 -7.81 -36.78
CA LEU A 14 17.43 -6.91 -36.77
C LEU A 14 16.67 -7.02 -35.44
N LYS A 15 16.35 -5.86 -34.85
CA LYS A 15 15.53 -5.77 -33.63
C LYS A 15 14.03 -5.90 -33.90
N PHE A 16 13.60 -5.52 -35.11
CA PHE A 16 12.20 -5.51 -35.53
C PHE A 16 12.03 -6.22 -36.88
N CYS A 17 10.87 -6.84 -37.08
CA CYS A 17 10.51 -7.42 -38.36
C CYS A 17 10.23 -6.32 -39.39
N LYS A 18 10.85 -6.38 -40.57
CA LYS A 18 10.62 -5.42 -41.65
C LYS A 18 9.21 -5.47 -42.25
N ALA A 19 8.53 -6.61 -42.15
CA ALA A 19 7.21 -6.80 -42.74
C ALA A 19 6.06 -6.37 -41.81
N CYS A 20 6.16 -6.65 -40.50
CA CYS A 20 5.06 -6.42 -39.55
C CYS A 20 5.44 -5.57 -38.32
N GLY A 21 6.70 -5.12 -38.21
CA GLY A 21 7.15 -4.27 -37.10
C GLY A 21 7.31 -4.97 -35.75
N VAL A 22 7.00 -6.27 -35.64
CA VAL A 22 7.08 -7.01 -34.37
C VAL A 22 8.52 -7.04 -33.84
N ASN A 23 8.67 -6.85 -32.51
CA ASN A 23 9.95 -6.90 -31.82
C ASN A 23 10.48 -8.35 -31.76
N LEU A 24 11.57 -8.57 -32.48
CA LEU A 24 12.22 -9.86 -32.64
C LEU A 24 13.18 -10.19 -31.49
N VAL A 25 13.52 -9.21 -30.65
CA VAL A 25 14.40 -9.40 -29.48
C VAL A 25 13.76 -10.34 -28.47
N ALA A 26 12.47 -10.18 -28.19
CA ALA A 26 11.74 -11.03 -27.25
C ALA A 26 11.68 -12.50 -27.74
N VAL A 27 11.42 -12.69 -29.04
CA VAL A 27 11.41 -14.03 -29.67
C VAL A 27 12.80 -14.66 -29.61
N ARG A 28 13.85 -13.87 -29.87
CA ARG A 28 15.24 -14.35 -29.80
C ARG A 28 15.63 -14.76 -28.39
N THR A 29 15.26 -13.98 -27.38
CA THR A 29 15.51 -14.34 -25.98
C THR A 29 14.75 -15.61 -25.59
N ALA A 30 13.51 -15.76 -26.05
CA ALA A 30 12.70 -16.96 -25.82
C ALA A 30 13.27 -18.22 -26.48
N VAL A 31 13.83 -18.09 -27.69
CA VAL A 31 14.46 -19.21 -28.41
C VAL A 31 15.84 -19.55 -27.84
N LYS A 32 16.64 -18.55 -27.43
CA LYS A 32 17.97 -18.78 -26.88
C LYS A 32 17.94 -19.36 -25.46
N ASP A 33 17.03 -18.87 -24.62
CA ASP A 33 16.90 -19.32 -23.23
C ASP A 33 15.42 -19.62 -22.90
N PRO A 34 14.87 -20.75 -23.36
CA PRO A 34 13.47 -21.12 -23.08
C PRO A 34 13.18 -21.25 -21.57
N LYS A 35 14.22 -21.54 -20.76
CA LYS A 35 14.14 -21.61 -19.28
C LYS A 35 14.07 -20.24 -18.59
N SER A 36 14.39 -19.15 -19.28
CA SER A 36 14.34 -17.78 -18.74
C SER A 36 12.96 -17.15 -18.88
N VAL A 37 12.17 -17.59 -19.87
CA VAL A 37 10.81 -17.09 -20.14
C VAL A 37 9.78 -17.63 -19.16
N GLU A 38 9.95 -18.87 -18.65
CA GLU A 38 9.15 -19.39 -17.52
C GLU A 38 9.30 -18.54 -16.25
N LYS A 39 10.40 -17.79 -16.11
CA LYS A 39 10.63 -16.90 -14.96
C LYS A 39 10.16 -15.47 -15.19
N PHE A 40 9.81 -15.08 -16.41
CA PHE A 40 9.17 -13.79 -16.67
C PHE A 40 7.68 -13.90 -16.31
N ASN A 41 7.43 -13.84 -15.00
CA ASN A 41 6.09 -13.84 -14.42
C ASN A 41 5.35 -12.55 -14.81
N TRP A 42 4.67 -12.56 -15.97
CA TRP A 42 3.67 -11.57 -16.36
C TRP A 42 2.60 -11.38 -15.26
N ASN A 43 2.34 -12.44 -14.49
CA ASN A 43 1.41 -12.42 -13.36
C ASN A 43 1.93 -11.66 -12.13
N LYS A 44 3.22 -11.30 -12.06
CA LYS A 44 3.83 -10.49 -10.99
C LYS A 44 4.21 -9.08 -11.46
N SER A 45 4.02 -8.75 -12.74
CA SER A 45 4.29 -7.40 -13.21
C SER A 45 3.12 -6.50 -12.85
N TRP A 46 3.45 -5.33 -12.32
CA TRP A 46 2.59 -4.20 -11.98
C TRP A 46 1.41 -3.93 -12.94
N VAL A 47 1.46 -4.41 -14.19
CA VAL A 47 0.35 -4.36 -15.17
C VAL A 47 -0.87 -5.18 -14.73
N SER A 48 -0.68 -6.36 -14.13
CA SER A 48 -1.79 -7.18 -13.58
C SER A 48 -2.46 -6.49 -12.39
N GLU A 49 -1.66 -5.83 -11.56
CA GLU A 49 -2.13 -5.04 -10.41
C GLU A 49 -2.87 -3.77 -10.85
N MET A 50 -2.54 -3.24 -12.03
CA MET A 50 -3.18 -2.06 -12.61
C MET A 50 -4.43 -2.38 -13.46
N MET A 51 -4.57 -3.63 -13.96
CA MET A 51 -5.76 -4.11 -14.66
C MET A 51 -6.82 -4.75 -13.75
N MET A 52 -6.47 -5.17 -12.53
CA MET A 52 -7.47 -5.56 -11.54
C MET A 52 -8.18 -4.30 -11.04
N GLY A 53 -9.50 -4.25 -11.28
CA GLY A 53 -10.33 -3.11 -10.91
C GLY A 53 -10.09 -2.67 -9.46
N SER A 54 -10.18 -1.35 -9.22
CA SER A 54 -9.93 -0.71 -7.92
C SER A 54 -10.66 -1.37 -6.74
N GLU A 55 -11.79 -2.04 -6.98
CA GLU A 55 -12.52 -2.77 -5.94
C GLU A 55 -11.82 -4.06 -5.47
N GLU A 56 -11.16 -4.80 -6.36
CA GLU A 56 -10.46 -6.04 -5.99
C GLU A 56 -9.16 -5.75 -5.23
N SER A 57 -8.45 -4.68 -5.59
CA SER A 57 -7.25 -4.25 -4.88
C SER A 57 -7.57 -3.80 -3.46
N VAL A 58 -8.69 -3.11 -3.25
CA VAL A 58 -9.19 -2.74 -1.91
C VAL A 58 -9.56 -3.99 -1.10
N LYS A 59 -10.24 -4.97 -1.70
CA LYS A 59 -10.59 -6.24 -1.01
C LYS A 59 -9.34 -7.05 -0.64
N ARG A 60 -8.32 -7.09 -1.49
CA ARG A 60 -7.05 -7.78 -1.19
C ARG A 60 -6.23 -7.06 -0.14
N ALA A 61 -6.14 -5.74 -0.22
CA ALA A 61 -5.49 -4.92 0.80
C ALA A 61 -6.15 -5.15 2.17
N ALA A 62 -7.48 -5.19 2.24
CA ALA A 62 -8.21 -5.49 3.48
C ALA A 62 -7.93 -6.91 4.01
N LYS A 63 -7.78 -7.92 3.13
CA LYS A 63 -7.38 -9.27 3.54
C LYS A 63 -5.94 -9.32 4.06
N LEU A 64 -5.01 -8.64 3.39
CA LEU A 64 -3.62 -8.52 3.83
C LEU A 64 -3.51 -7.80 5.18
N ASP A 65 -4.26 -6.72 5.39
CA ASP A 65 -4.29 -6.01 6.66
C ASP A 65 -4.76 -6.92 7.81
N ARG A 66 -5.75 -7.79 7.56
CA ARG A 66 -6.21 -8.79 8.54
C ARG A 66 -5.13 -9.84 8.83
N LEU A 67 -4.44 -10.34 7.80
CA LEU A 67 -3.37 -11.34 7.96
C LEU A 67 -2.15 -10.77 8.69
N GLN A 68 -1.85 -9.49 8.50
CA GLN A 68 -0.73 -8.82 9.14
C GLN A 68 -1.05 -8.36 10.58
N GLY A 69 -2.25 -8.64 11.10
CA GLY A 69 -2.66 -8.21 12.43
C GLY A 69 -2.61 -6.69 12.60
N ILE A 70 -2.72 -5.93 11.49
CA ILE A 70 -2.65 -4.47 11.53
C ILE A 70 -3.93 -3.98 12.19
N THR A 71 -3.80 -3.64 13.47
CA THR A 71 -4.89 -2.99 14.19
C THR A 71 -5.22 -1.66 13.50
N PRO A 72 -6.49 -1.24 13.47
CA PRO A 72 -6.86 0.05 12.88
C PRO A 72 -6.11 1.22 13.53
N ALA A 73 -5.63 1.07 14.77
CA ALA A 73 -4.76 2.02 15.45
C ALA A 73 -3.39 2.18 14.76
N THR A 74 -2.74 1.08 14.39
CA THR A 74 -1.41 1.10 13.73
C THR A 74 -1.48 1.64 12.30
N LYS A 75 -2.54 1.31 11.54
CA LYS A 75 -2.76 1.87 10.20
C LYS A 75 -2.93 3.39 10.22
N ARG A 76 -3.66 3.91 11.22
CA ARG A 76 -3.83 5.36 11.43
C ARG A 76 -2.51 6.05 11.79
N LEU A 77 -1.71 5.43 12.66
CA LEU A 77 -0.37 5.93 13.00
C LEU A 77 0.55 5.97 11.78
N LYS A 78 0.51 4.93 10.93
CA LYS A 78 1.29 4.86 9.69
C LYS A 78 0.90 5.96 8.70
N ASN A 79 -0.39 6.23 8.52
CA ASN A 79 -0.84 7.30 7.63
C ASN A 79 -0.38 8.69 8.11
N ARG A 80 -0.46 8.96 9.41
CA ARG A 80 0.05 10.21 10.01
C ARG A 80 1.54 10.43 9.72
N LEU A 81 2.33 9.37 9.90
CA LEU A 81 3.76 9.44 9.63
C LEU A 81 4.05 9.68 8.14
N ASN A 82 3.23 9.16 7.23
CA ASN A 82 3.41 9.37 5.80
C ASN A 82 3.10 10.82 5.39
N GLU A 83 2.05 11.43 5.93
CA GLU A 83 1.73 12.86 5.69
C GLU A 83 2.84 13.77 6.23
N ILE A 84 3.31 13.54 7.45
CA ILE A 84 4.40 14.31 8.06
C ILE A 84 5.70 14.12 7.26
N LYS A 85 6.01 12.89 6.84
CA LYS A 85 7.18 12.62 5.98
C LYS A 85 7.07 13.37 4.66
N GLY A 86 5.88 13.39 4.04
CA GLY A 86 5.63 14.17 2.82
C GLY A 86 5.87 15.67 3.01
N GLY A 87 5.39 16.23 4.12
CA GLY A 87 5.64 17.63 4.49
C GLY A 87 7.13 17.94 4.74
N ILE A 88 7.86 17.05 5.42
CA ILE A 88 9.30 17.21 5.66
C ILE A 88 10.09 17.17 4.35
N ILE A 89 9.79 16.23 3.46
CA ILE A 89 10.48 16.10 2.16
C ILE A 89 10.22 17.33 1.30
N THR A 90 8.98 17.81 1.23
CA THR A 90 8.66 19.00 0.43
C THR A 90 9.28 20.28 1.01
N ALA A 91 9.30 20.44 2.33
CA ALA A 91 9.98 21.54 3.00
C ALA A 91 11.50 21.51 2.77
N SER A 92 12.14 20.33 2.86
CA SER A 92 13.58 20.19 2.63
C SER A 92 13.97 20.48 1.19
N VAL A 93 13.15 20.04 0.22
CA VAL A 93 13.31 20.40 -1.20
C VAL A 93 13.20 21.91 -1.39
N GLY A 94 12.25 22.57 -0.71
CA GLY A 94 12.12 24.04 -0.76
C GLY A 94 13.37 24.76 -0.26
N ILE A 95 13.91 24.36 0.90
CA ILE A 95 15.15 24.93 1.46
C ILE A 95 16.33 24.71 0.51
N GLY A 96 16.48 23.48 -0.02
CA GLY A 96 17.55 23.16 -0.98
C GLY A 96 17.47 24.01 -2.25
N LEU A 97 16.26 24.22 -2.77
CA LEU A 97 16.02 25.05 -3.95
C LEU A 97 16.31 26.54 -3.66
N MET A 98 15.95 27.05 -2.48
CA MET A 98 16.32 28.41 -2.05
C MET A 98 17.84 28.60 -2.02
N ILE A 99 18.57 27.70 -1.34
CA ILE A 99 20.03 27.80 -1.19
C ILE A 99 20.71 27.67 -2.55
N THR A 100 20.29 26.70 -3.36
CA THR A 100 20.89 26.45 -4.68
C THR A 100 20.71 27.64 -5.62
N LEU A 101 19.49 28.18 -5.72
CA LEU A 101 19.24 29.38 -6.53
C LEU A 101 19.99 30.59 -6.00
N TYR A 102 20.08 30.78 -4.68
CA TYR A 102 20.81 31.89 -4.09
C TYR A 102 22.30 31.85 -4.45
N VAL A 103 22.96 30.69 -4.30
CA VAL A 103 24.37 30.52 -4.64
C VAL A 103 24.60 30.67 -6.15
N LEU A 104 23.73 30.07 -6.97
CA LEU A 104 23.84 30.14 -8.42
C LEU A 104 23.69 31.57 -8.95
N MET A 105 22.73 32.34 -8.43
CA MET A 105 22.55 33.74 -8.84
C MET A 105 23.69 34.63 -8.36
N ARG A 106 24.24 34.39 -7.15
CA ARG A 106 25.46 35.08 -6.71
C ARG A 106 26.64 34.82 -7.64
N ALA A 107 26.82 33.57 -8.08
CA ALA A 107 27.89 33.21 -9.00
C ALA A 107 27.74 33.90 -10.36
N ILE A 108 26.50 34.03 -10.86
CA ILE A 108 26.22 34.74 -12.12
C ILE A 108 26.48 36.24 -11.99
N ILE A 109 26.05 36.87 -10.89
CA ILE A 109 26.21 38.32 -10.67
C ILE A 109 27.68 38.75 -10.58
N GLN A 110 28.59 37.85 -10.21
CA GLN A 110 30.03 38.13 -10.20
C GLN A 110 30.63 38.26 -11.62
N ASN A 111 29.88 37.93 -12.67
CA ASN A 111 30.35 38.05 -14.04
C ASN A 111 30.25 39.52 -14.51
N PRO A 112 31.35 40.16 -14.92
CA PRO A 112 31.37 41.57 -15.35
C PRO A 112 30.58 41.85 -16.64
N ALA A 113 30.15 40.81 -17.37
CA ALA A 113 29.39 40.96 -18.60
C ALA A 113 27.91 41.37 -18.38
N ILE A 114 27.43 41.44 -17.14
CA ILE A 114 26.00 41.60 -16.84
C ILE A 114 25.69 43.06 -16.45
N PRO A 115 24.72 43.72 -17.12
CA PRO A 115 24.34 45.08 -16.78
C PRO A 115 23.65 45.14 -15.40
N PRO A 116 23.90 46.20 -14.61
CA PRO A 116 23.48 46.30 -13.21
C PRO A 116 21.96 46.23 -13.01
N GLU A 117 21.17 46.64 -14.00
CA GLU A 117 19.71 46.58 -13.94
C GLU A 117 19.19 45.12 -13.86
N THR A 118 19.84 44.19 -14.56
CA THR A 118 19.44 42.78 -14.57
C THR A 118 19.82 42.04 -13.29
N ALA A 119 20.83 42.52 -12.56
CA ALA A 119 21.27 41.92 -11.30
C ALA A 119 20.18 41.99 -10.21
N ILE A 120 19.37 43.06 -10.20
CA ILE A 120 18.26 43.24 -9.25
C ILE A 120 17.19 42.15 -9.45
N LEU A 121 16.78 41.90 -10.70
CA LEU A 121 15.83 40.85 -11.05
C LEU A 121 16.37 39.45 -10.70
N LEU A 122 17.64 39.18 -11.03
CA LEU A 122 18.28 37.89 -10.76
C LEU A 122 18.37 37.60 -9.25
N SER A 123 18.59 38.63 -8.44
CA SER A 123 18.66 38.52 -6.98
C SER A 123 17.32 38.18 -6.31
N SER A 124 16.19 38.23 -7.03
CA SER A 124 14.86 37.91 -6.48
C SER A 124 14.40 36.49 -6.77
N ILE A 125 15.09 35.75 -7.65
CA ILE A 125 14.60 34.47 -8.16
C ILE A 125 14.65 33.34 -7.12
N TRP A 126 15.51 33.45 -6.10
CA TRP A 126 15.60 32.48 -5.00
C TRP A 126 14.31 32.43 -4.17
N VAL A 127 13.48 33.49 -4.21
CA VAL A 127 12.17 33.55 -3.56
C VAL A 127 11.21 32.48 -4.10
N ALA A 128 11.43 31.97 -5.31
CA ALA A 128 10.65 30.84 -5.84
C ALA A 128 10.68 29.60 -4.94
N GLY A 129 11.76 29.40 -4.16
CA GLY A 129 11.86 28.30 -3.20
C GLY A 129 11.03 28.48 -1.92
N VAL A 130 10.50 29.69 -1.64
CA VAL A 130 9.56 29.92 -0.52
C VAL A 130 8.28 29.12 -0.73
N ILE A 131 7.79 29.01 -1.97
CA ILE A 131 6.52 28.36 -2.29
C ILE A 131 6.50 26.89 -1.82
N PRO A 132 7.44 26.01 -2.27
CA PRO A 132 7.47 24.63 -1.81
C PRO A 132 7.75 24.50 -0.30
N LEU A 133 8.48 25.44 0.29
CA LEU A 133 8.70 25.49 1.74
C LEU A 133 7.38 25.73 2.50
N LEU A 134 6.57 26.70 2.08
CA LEU A 134 5.26 27.00 2.68
C LEU A 134 4.26 25.86 2.47
N VAL A 135 4.28 25.20 1.31
CA VAL A 135 3.48 24.00 1.04
C VAL A 135 3.88 22.87 2.00
N GLY A 136 5.19 22.64 2.18
CA GLY A 136 5.69 21.63 3.10
C GLY A 136 5.27 21.90 4.55
N ILE A 137 5.40 23.15 5.02
CA ILE A 137 4.92 23.55 6.36
C ILE A 137 3.42 23.32 6.49
N SER A 138 2.63 23.68 5.47
CA SER A 138 1.18 23.48 5.48
C SER A 138 0.80 21.99 5.61
N LEU A 139 1.52 21.10 4.93
CA LEU A 139 1.34 19.65 5.05
C LEU A 139 1.72 19.13 6.45
N ILE A 140 2.79 19.65 7.05
CA ILE A 140 3.18 19.30 8.43
C ILE A 140 2.09 19.73 9.41
N ILE A 141 1.61 20.98 9.31
CA ILE A 141 0.54 21.49 10.18
C ILE A 141 -0.73 20.66 10.03
N ASN A 142 -1.12 20.35 8.78
CA ASN A 142 -2.28 19.49 8.50
C ASN A 142 -2.11 18.10 9.13
N GLY A 143 -0.97 17.44 8.90
CA GLY A 143 -0.66 16.13 9.47
C GLY A 143 -0.61 16.11 11.00
N VAL A 144 -0.30 17.23 11.65
CA VAL A 144 -0.25 17.33 13.13
C VAL A 144 -1.61 17.68 13.74
N PHE A 145 -2.35 18.66 13.19
CA PHE A 145 -3.57 19.18 13.80
C PHE A 145 -4.84 18.42 13.38
N ILE A 146 -5.03 18.16 12.09
CA ILE A 146 -6.27 17.57 11.58
C ILE A 146 -6.35 16.09 11.94
N SER A 147 -5.21 15.41 11.97
CA SER A 147 -5.14 14.01 12.40
C SER A 147 -5.48 13.77 13.87
N LYS A 148 -5.27 14.76 14.76
CA LYS A 148 -5.73 14.67 16.17
C LYS A 148 -7.25 14.83 16.23
N LYS A 149 -7.79 15.91 15.64
CA LYS A 149 -9.23 16.18 15.66
C LYS A 149 -10.09 15.10 15.01
N LEU A 150 -9.63 14.48 13.92
CA LEU A 150 -10.34 13.38 13.27
C LEU A 150 -10.37 12.10 14.11
N VAL A 151 -9.38 11.88 14.97
CA VAL A 151 -9.36 10.72 15.86
C VAL A 151 -10.26 10.94 17.06
N ASP A 152 -10.25 12.13 17.65
CA ASP A 152 -11.14 12.47 18.76
C ASP A 152 -12.61 12.40 18.30
N ALA A 153 -12.93 12.93 17.10
CA ALA A 153 -14.27 12.84 16.54
C ALA A 153 -14.71 11.39 16.20
N LYS A 154 -13.79 10.53 15.73
CA LYS A 154 -14.09 9.12 15.43
C LYS A 154 -14.18 8.23 16.66
N LEU A 155 -13.40 8.52 17.70
CA LEU A 155 -13.53 7.82 18.98
C LEU A 155 -14.89 8.13 19.60
N ASN A 156 -15.31 9.40 19.60
CA ASN A 156 -16.62 9.80 20.11
C ASN A 156 -17.77 9.11 19.35
N THR A 157 -17.69 8.99 18.01
CA THR A 157 -18.72 8.29 17.21
C THR A 157 -18.70 6.77 17.36
N ILE A 158 -17.52 6.17 17.61
CA ILE A 158 -17.44 4.74 17.92
C ILE A 158 -18.02 4.49 19.31
N ASP A 159 -17.69 5.29 20.32
CA ASP A 159 -18.29 5.19 21.65
C ASP A 159 -19.81 5.36 21.61
N GLU A 160 -20.34 6.30 20.83
CA GLU A 160 -21.79 6.45 20.62
C GLU A 160 -22.41 5.21 19.98
N ARG A 161 -21.81 4.67 18.91
CA ARG A 161 -22.32 3.44 18.27
C ARG A 161 -22.19 2.20 19.16
N THR A 162 -21.15 2.13 19.97
CA THR A 162 -20.95 0.99 20.88
C THR A 162 -22.02 1.04 21.98
N LYS A 163 -22.32 2.24 22.51
CA LYS A 163 -23.46 2.44 23.42
C LYS A 163 -24.81 2.08 22.77
N GLU A 164 -25.05 2.49 21.53
CA GLU A 164 -26.28 2.12 20.81
C GLU A 164 -26.44 0.62 20.59
N LEU A 165 -25.34 -0.12 20.38
CA LEU A 165 -25.35 -1.57 20.20
C LEU A 165 -25.55 -2.29 21.55
N ASP A 166 -24.90 -1.83 22.62
CA ASP A 166 -25.05 -2.38 23.97
C ASP A 166 -26.48 -2.17 24.50
N ASP A 167 -27.06 -0.99 24.25
CA ASP A 167 -28.45 -0.67 24.61
C ASP A 167 -29.47 -1.50 23.82
N LYS A 168 -29.19 -1.82 22.54
CA LYS A 168 -30.08 -2.66 21.71
C LYS A 168 -29.93 -4.15 21.97
N GLU A 169 -28.71 -4.65 22.23
CA GLU A 169 -28.51 -6.06 22.60
C GLU A 169 -29.08 -6.32 23.99
N MET A 170 -28.83 -5.48 25.01
CA MET A 170 -29.43 -5.66 26.34
C MET A 170 -30.96 -5.61 26.32
N ALA A 171 -31.58 -4.77 25.47
CA ALA A 171 -33.03 -4.71 25.35
C ALA A 171 -33.66 -5.94 24.66
N SER A 172 -32.87 -6.74 23.92
CA SER A 172 -33.38 -7.92 23.21
C SER A 172 -33.17 -9.25 23.95
N PHE A 173 -32.24 -9.29 24.91
CA PHE A 173 -31.93 -10.50 25.70
C PHE A 173 -32.55 -10.52 27.10
N LEU A 174 -33.23 -9.45 27.52
CA LEU A 174 -33.99 -9.46 28.77
C LEU A 174 -35.45 -9.83 28.48
N PRO A 175 -35.90 -11.06 28.80
CA PRO A 175 -37.33 -11.35 28.82
C PRO A 175 -38.02 -10.39 29.80
N PRO A 176 -39.22 -9.90 29.47
CA PRO A 176 -39.99 -9.08 30.40
C PRO A 176 -40.26 -9.90 31.66
N HIS A 177 -39.59 -9.54 32.76
CA HIS A 177 -39.99 -9.86 34.14
C HIS A 177 -40.45 -11.31 34.31
N VAL A 178 -39.49 -12.24 34.26
CA VAL A 178 -39.71 -13.59 34.76
C VAL A 178 -39.80 -13.50 36.28
N ASP A 179 -41.00 -13.72 36.81
CA ASP A 179 -41.27 -13.90 38.23
C ASP A 179 -40.31 -14.95 38.82
N THR A 180 -39.53 -14.56 39.82
CA THR A 180 -38.47 -15.38 40.44
C THR A 180 -38.99 -16.52 41.33
N ASN A 181 -40.26 -16.92 41.20
CA ASN A 181 -40.89 -17.92 42.07
C ASN A 181 -41.02 -19.32 41.44
N GLN A 182 -40.53 -19.56 40.23
CA GLN A 182 -40.49 -20.91 39.64
C GLN A 182 -39.05 -21.33 39.33
N LEU A 183 -38.36 -21.81 40.37
CA LEU A 183 -37.12 -22.56 40.25
C LEU A 183 -37.44 -24.03 39.97
N GLU A 184 -37.57 -24.41 38.70
CA GLU A 184 -37.39 -25.80 38.30
C GLU A 184 -35.89 -26.09 38.21
N ARG A 185 -35.42 -27.02 39.06
CA ARG A 185 -34.05 -27.54 39.01
C ARG A 185 -33.91 -28.47 37.80
N GLU A 186 -33.39 -27.96 36.69
CA GLU A 186 -32.83 -28.85 35.66
C GLU A 186 -31.37 -29.16 35.98
N VAL A 187 -31.14 -30.44 36.27
CA VAL A 187 -29.83 -31.03 36.54
C VAL A 187 -29.14 -31.29 35.20
N PHE A 188 -28.34 -30.34 34.73
CA PHE A 188 -27.41 -30.61 33.63
C PHE A 188 -26.07 -31.08 34.18
N SER A 189 -25.95 -32.40 34.28
CA SER A 189 -24.69 -33.11 34.47
C SER A 189 -23.90 -33.08 33.17
N VAL A 190 -22.86 -32.25 33.12
CA VAL A 190 -21.82 -32.29 32.09
C VAL A 190 -20.87 -33.43 32.46
N THR A 191 -20.91 -34.55 31.74
CA THR A 191 -19.87 -35.59 31.79
C THR A 191 -19.16 -35.70 30.45
N ASP A 192 -17.83 -35.58 30.52
CA ASP A 192 -16.81 -35.78 29.49
C ASP A 192 -16.98 -37.08 28.67
N GLU A 193 -17.32 -36.99 27.39
CA GLU A 193 -17.19 -38.13 26.43
C GLU A 193 -16.55 -37.72 25.09
N THR A 194 -15.35 -37.11 25.11
CA THR A 194 -14.61 -36.80 23.85
C THR A 194 -13.16 -37.31 23.80
N THR A 195 -12.88 -38.53 24.26
CA THR A 195 -11.56 -39.18 24.05
C THR A 195 -11.60 -40.68 23.73
N ARG A 196 -12.58 -41.20 22.97
CA ARG A 196 -12.71 -42.65 22.71
C ARG A 196 -12.51 -43.10 21.25
N HIS A 197 -11.66 -42.45 20.46
CA HIS A 197 -11.25 -43.01 19.16
C HIS A 197 -9.81 -42.68 18.80
N LEU A 198 -8.85 -43.44 19.33
CA LEU A 198 -7.51 -43.63 18.79
C LEU A 198 -6.91 -44.89 19.42
N ASP A 199 -7.13 -46.04 18.76
CA ASP A 199 -6.26 -47.22 18.88
C ASP A 199 -6.58 -48.20 17.74
N GLU A 200 -5.82 -48.11 16.64
CA GLU A 200 -5.58 -49.27 15.77
C GLU A 200 -4.08 -49.40 15.50
N PRO A 201 -3.42 -50.50 15.92
CA PRO A 201 -2.01 -50.73 15.60
C PRO A 201 -1.85 -51.29 14.18
N VAL A 202 -1.05 -50.59 13.38
CA VAL A 202 -0.60 -51.00 12.04
C VAL A 202 0.24 -52.28 12.13
N LYS A 203 -0.26 -53.39 11.57
CA LYS A 203 0.52 -54.63 11.39
C LYS A 203 1.50 -54.48 10.23
N VAL A 204 2.78 -54.31 10.56
CA VAL A 204 3.89 -54.41 9.60
C VAL A 204 4.17 -55.89 9.29
N LYS A 205 3.86 -56.33 8.07
CA LYS A 205 4.33 -57.63 7.54
C LYS A 205 5.78 -57.48 7.05
N ARG A 206 6.72 -58.13 7.74
CA ARG A 206 8.05 -58.44 7.21
C ARG A 206 7.92 -59.52 6.14
N SER A 207 8.42 -59.23 4.95
CA SER A 207 8.68 -60.21 3.89
C SER A 207 10.19 -60.37 3.77
N THR A 208 10.69 -61.47 4.32
CA THR A 208 11.97 -62.07 3.96
C THR A 208 11.81 -62.82 2.64
N HIS A 209 12.58 -62.45 1.62
CA HIS A 209 13.27 -63.36 0.69
C HIS A 209 14.25 -62.56 -0.16
#